data_AF-A0A1V5RDU7-F1
#
_entry.id   AF-A0A1V5RDU7-F1
#
_cell.length_a   1.000
_cell.length_b   1.000
_cell.length_c   1.000
_cell.angle_alpha   90.00
_cell.angle_beta   90.00
_cell.angle_gamma   90.00
#
_symmetry.space_group_name_H-M   'P 1'
#
loop_
_entity.id
_entity.type
_entity.pdbx_description
1 polymer ?
#
loop_
_entity_poly.entity_id
_entity_poly.type
_entity_poly.pdbx_seq_one_letter_code
_entity_poly.pdbx_strand_id
1 'polypeptide(L)'
;MDRVTHGHAIQFVTDKTNTSSIGDLQTRFEGSVVTIQSSNSLVMRSDRRIPLYPVMEFFHGKGIEVYEARELHPSLEDVFVELTGIKSTVLRKEKEKGGFS
;
A
#
# COMPACT_ATOMS: atom_id res chain seq x y z
N MET A 1 13.91 6.74 -21.34
CA MET A 1 13.58 5.67 -20.38
C MET A 1 12.38 6.14 -19.61
N ASP A 2 11.21 5.58 -19.90
CA ASP A 2 10.01 5.86 -19.13
C ASP A 2 10.27 5.39 -17.69
N ARG A 3 10.14 6.30 -16.74
CA ARG A 3 10.25 5.95 -15.32
C ARG A 3 8.98 5.18 -14.99
N VAL A 4 9.11 3.89 -14.68
CA VAL A 4 8.01 3.14 -14.07
C VAL A 4 7.77 3.77 -12.70
N THR A 5 6.74 4.60 -12.62
CA THR A 5 6.28 5.17 -11.36
C THR A 5 5.42 4.13 -10.68
N HIS A 6 6.03 3.32 -9.81
CA HIS A 6 5.28 2.46 -8.93
C HIS A 6 4.41 3.33 -8.02
N GLY A 7 3.13 2.97 -7.89
CA GLY A 7 2.21 3.66 -6.98
C GLY A 7 2.76 3.68 -5.56
N HIS A 8 2.48 4.77 -4.84
CA HIS A 8 2.84 4.93 -3.44
C HIS A 8 1.79 4.27 -2.57
N ALA A 9 2.23 3.51 -1.58
CA ALA A 9 1.36 2.84 -0.63
C ALA A 9 1.82 3.11 0.79
N ILE A 10 0.89 3.46 1.68
CA ILE A 10 1.15 3.61 3.11
C ILE A 10 0.19 2.71 3.86
N GLN A 11 0.73 1.88 4.74
CA GLN A 11 -0.02 1.13 5.72
C GLN A 11 -0.14 1.94 7.00
N PHE A 12 -1.35 2.02 7.52
CA PHE A 12 -1.65 2.61 8.82
C PHE A 12 -2.14 1.54 9.78
N VAL A 13 -1.67 1.61 11.03
CA VAL A 13 -2.21 0.86 12.15
C VAL A 13 -2.95 1.84 13.06
N THR A 14 -4.21 1.54 13.38
CA THR A 14 -5.10 2.42 14.15
C THR A 14 -5.73 1.69 15.35
N ASP A 15 -6.43 2.41 16.23
CA ASP A 15 -7.24 1.77 17.28
C ASP A 15 -8.47 1.03 16.71
N LYS A 16 -9.03 1.57 15.63
CA LYS A 16 -10.19 1.02 14.93
C LYS A 16 -10.20 1.37 13.46
N THR A 17 -10.78 0.49 12.65
CA THR A 17 -11.13 0.76 11.25
C THR A 17 -12.63 0.60 11.05
N ASN A 18 -13.33 1.67 10.67
CA ASN A 18 -14.77 1.62 10.34
C ASN A 18 -14.97 1.92 8.84
N THR A 19 -15.79 1.12 8.17
CA THR A 19 -16.17 1.30 6.76
C THR A 19 -16.78 2.67 6.47
N SER A 20 -17.52 3.27 7.42
CA SER A 20 -18.06 4.61 7.25
C SER A 20 -16.98 5.69 7.13
N SER A 21 -15.85 5.53 7.82
CA SER A 21 -14.74 6.48 7.80
C SER A 21 -13.91 6.39 6.51
N ILE A 22 -14.05 5.31 5.74
CA ILE A 22 -13.32 5.11 4.49
C ILE A 22 -13.89 5.91 3.34
N GLY A 23 -15.22 6.01 3.22
CA GLY A 23 -15.84 6.84 2.18
C GLY A 23 -15.41 8.30 2.29
N ASP A 24 -15.39 8.83 3.52
CA ASP A 24 -14.91 10.18 3.82
C ASP A 24 -13.41 10.34 3.51
N LEU A 25 -12.61 9.33 3.85
CA LEU A 25 -11.16 9.34 3.60
C LEU A 25 -10.88 9.32 2.08
N GLN A 26 -11.54 8.46 1.31
CA GLN A 26 -11.39 8.41 -0.15
C GLN A 26 -11.87 9.70 -0.82
N THR A 27 -12.94 10.30 -0.32
CA THR A 27 -13.43 11.59 -0.83
C THR A 27 -12.43 12.71 -0.53
N ARG A 28 -11.83 12.72 0.66
CA ARG A 28 -10.85 13.74 1.06
C ARG A 28 -9.53 13.61 0.29
N PHE A 29 -9.12 12.39 -0.02
CA PHE A 29 -7.88 12.07 -0.72
C PHE A 29 -8.19 11.52 -2.11
N GLU A 30 -8.73 12.38 -2.98
CA GLU A 30 -9.02 12.03 -4.37
C GLU A 30 -7.79 11.46 -5.09
N GLY A 31 -8.00 10.42 -5.91
CA GLY A 31 -6.91 9.70 -6.55
C GLY A 31 -6.15 8.76 -5.61
N SER A 32 -6.73 8.44 -4.44
CA SER A 32 -6.27 7.34 -3.59
C SER A 32 -7.30 6.22 -3.46
N VAL A 33 -6.80 5.00 -3.32
CA VAL A 33 -7.58 3.80 -3.04
C VAL A 33 -7.26 3.33 -1.63
N VAL A 34 -8.29 3.13 -0.82
CA VAL A 34 -8.15 2.65 0.56
C VAL A 34 -8.65 1.21 0.65
N THR A 35 -7.89 0.35 1.31
CA THR A 35 -8.24 -1.05 1.53
C THR A 35 -8.04 -1.41 2.99
N ILE A 36 -9.05 -2.01 3.61
CA ILE A 36 -8.94 -2.57 4.97
C ILE A 36 -8.15 -3.89 4.89
N GLN A 37 -7.11 -4.02 5.71
CA GLN A 37 -6.41 -5.29 5.90
C GLN A 37 -6.91 -6.08 7.11
N SER A 38 -7.28 -5.38 8.18
CA SER A 38 -7.81 -5.96 9.42
C SER A 38 -8.63 -4.92 10.20
N SER A 39 -9.16 -5.31 11.36
CA SER A 39 -9.93 -4.42 12.26
C SER A 39 -9.19 -3.16 12.72
N ASN A 40 -7.87 -3.12 12.57
CA ASN A 40 -6.98 -2.05 13.02
C ASN A 40 -5.89 -1.67 11.99
N SER A 41 -6.02 -2.13 10.74
CA SER A 41 -5.03 -1.88 9.68
C SER A 41 -5.72 -1.55 8.37
N LEU A 42 -5.22 -0.51 7.71
CA LEU A 42 -5.64 -0.12 6.37
C LEU A 42 -4.44 0.28 5.52
N VAL A 43 -4.57 0.14 4.21
CA VAL A 43 -3.59 0.62 3.23
C VAL A 43 -4.22 1.64 2.33
N MET A 44 -3.54 2.77 2.19
CA MET A 44 -3.87 3.82 1.23
C MET A 44 -2.86 3.77 0.09
N ARG A 45 -3.34 3.70 -1.16
CA ARG A 45 -2.52 3.69 -2.38
C ARG A 45 -2.83 4.88 -3.25
N SER A 46 -1.82 5.47 -3.91
CA SER A 46 -1.99 6.57 -4.86
C SER A 46 -0.82 6.63 -5.84
N ASP A 47 -1.03 7.19 -7.04
CA ASP A 47 0.04 7.43 -8.01
C ASP A 47 1.03 8.53 -7.56
N ARG A 48 0.68 9.28 -6.51
CA ARG A 48 1.52 10.33 -5.92
C ARG A 48 1.86 9.98 -4.48
N ARG A 49 3.00 10.49 -3.98
CA ARG A 49 3.35 10.36 -2.57
C ARG A 49 2.23 10.92 -1.71
N ILE A 50 1.87 10.16 -0.68
CA ILE A 50 0.82 10.53 0.27
C ILE A 50 1.48 11.25 1.45
N PRO A 51 1.25 12.55 1.66
CA PRO A 51 1.77 13.24 2.83
C PRO A 51 1.07 12.72 4.09
N LEU A 52 1.84 12.37 5.12
CA LEU A 52 1.28 11.80 6.34
C LEU A 52 0.43 12.79 7.13
N TYR A 53 0.86 14.06 7.24
CA TYR A 53 0.21 15.04 8.12
C TYR A 53 -1.30 15.23 7.83
N PRO A 54 -1.75 15.49 6.59
CA PRO A 54 -3.18 15.62 6.31
C PRO A 54 -3.98 14.35 6.63
N VAL A 55 -3.37 13.17 6.46
CA VAL A 55 -4.01 11.89 6.79
C VAL A 55 -4.13 11.73 8.31
N MET A 56 -3.10 12.10 9.07
CA MET A 56 -3.16 12.10 10.54
C MET A 56 -4.20 13.09 11.06
N GLU A 57 -4.28 14.29 10.48
CA GLU A 57 -5.28 15.31 10.83
C GLU A 57 -6.70 14.81 10.58
N PHE A 58 -6.94 14.11 9.47
CA PHE A 58 -8.22 13.46 9.20
C PHE A 58 -8.58 12.43 10.28
N PHE A 59 -7.67 11.51 10.60
CA PHE A 59 -7.92 10.48 11.61
C PHE A 59 -8.20 11.08 12.98
N HIS A 60 -7.39 12.07 13.38
CA HIS A 60 -7.60 12.82 14.62
C HIS A 60 -8.99 13.48 14.64
N GLY A 61 -9.39 14.14 13.56
CA GLY A 61 -10.71 14.77 13.44
C GLY A 61 -11.88 13.77 13.53
N LYS A 62 -11.64 12.49 13.26
CA LYS A 62 -12.62 11.39 13.42
C LYS A 62 -12.50 10.65 14.75
N GLY A 63 -11.60 11.08 15.65
CA GLY A 63 -11.32 10.39 16.92
C GLY A 63 -10.75 8.98 16.73
N ILE A 64 -9.96 8.79 15.65
CA ILE A 64 -9.23 7.56 15.35
C ILE A 64 -7.77 7.79 15.72
N GLU A 65 -7.22 6.93 16.56
CA GLU A 65 -5.81 6.99 16.94
C GLU A 65 -4.98 6.23 15.90
N VAL A 66 -3.81 6.78 15.56
CA VAL A 66 -2.85 6.15 14.65
C VAL A 66 -1.59 5.81 15.41
N TYR A 67 -1.18 4.54 15.37
CA TYR A 67 0.00 4.03 16.07
C TYR A 67 1.19 3.80 15.15
N GLU A 68 0.95 3.47 13.88
CA GLU A 68 2.01 3.26 12.88
C GLU A 68 1.58 3.83 11.52
N ALA A 69 2.54 4.39 10.79
CA ALA A 69 2.42 4.74 9.38
C ALA A 69 3.68 4.29 8.64
N ARG A 70 3.57 3.29 7.77
CA ARG A 70 4.70 2.66 7.09
C ARG A 70 4.53 2.70 5.57
N GLU A 71 5.51 3.26 4.87
CA GLU A 71 5.55 3.20 3.40
C GLU A 71 5.77 1.73 2.98
N LEU A 72 4.89 1.21 2.13
CA LEU A 72 5.01 -0.12 1.55
C LEU A 72 5.71 0.00 0.21
N HIS A 73 6.76 -0.78 0.03
CA HIS A 73 7.43 -0.93 -1.25
C HIS A 73 6.98 -2.23 -1.93
N PRO A 74 6.76 -2.21 -3.26
CA PRO A 74 6.57 -3.45 -4.01
C PRO A 74 7.78 -4.36 -3.82
N SER A 75 7.55 -5.67 -3.82
CA SER A 75 8.67 -6.61 -3.76
C SER A 75 9.49 -6.55 -5.06
N LEU A 76 10.75 -6.99 -5.03
CA LEU A 76 11.55 -7.12 -6.25
C LEU A 76 10.87 -7.99 -7.30
N GLU A 77 10.11 -8.99 -6.86
CA GLU A 77 9.35 -9.88 -7.73
C GLU A 77 8.19 -9.14 -8.40
N ASP A 78 7.43 -8.32 -7.66
CA ASP A 78 6.34 -7.51 -8.22
C ASP A 78 6.86 -6.55 -9.29
N VAL A 79 7.97 -5.85 -8.99
CA VAL A 79 8.63 -4.93 -9.93
C VAL A 79 9.13 -5.69 -11.17
N PHE A 80 9.70 -6.88 -11.00
CA PHE A 80 10.17 -7.70 -12.11
C PHE A 80 9.01 -8.13 -13.02
N VAL A 81 7.89 -8.58 -12.44
CA VAL A 81 6.69 -8.97 -13.19
C VAL A 81 6.14 -7.78 -13.96
N GLU A 82 6.05 -6.60 -13.34
CA GLU A 82 5.56 -5.38 -13.97
C GLU A 82 6.44 -4.96 -15.16
N LEU A 83 7.77 -5.03 -15.02
CA LEU A 83 8.71 -4.65 -16.07
C LEU A 83 8.78 -5.64 -17.23
N THR A 84 8.73 -6.93 -16.94
CA THR A 84 9.02 -7.99 -17.93
C THR A 84 7.76 -8.66 -18.47
N GLY A 85 6.62 -8.54 -17.79
CA GLY A 85 5.41 -9.31 -18.05
C GLY A 85 5.51 -10.79 -17.69
N ILE A 86 6.66 -11.24 -17.16
CA ILE A 86 6.90 -12.63 -16.80
C ILE A 86 6.34 -12.87 -15.39
N LYS A 87 5.39 -13.81 -15.26
CA LYS A 87 4.71 -14.09 -13.99
C LYS A 87 5.65 -14.72 -12.95
N SER A 88 5.42 -14.36 -11.68
CA SER A 88 6.05 -14.90 -10.47
C SER A 88 6.15 -16.44 -10.43
N THR A 89 5.15 -17.14 -10.97
CA THR A 89 5.11 -18.61 -11.00
C THR A 89 6.22 -19.23 -11.87
N VAL A 90 6.73 -18.50 -12.86
CA VAL A 90 7.87 -18.93 -13.70
C VAL A 90 9.18 -18.78 -12.92
N LEU A 91 9.34 -17.71 -12.15
CA LEU A 91 10.53 -17.42 -11.34
C LEU A 91 10.73 -18.43 -10.20
N ARG A 92 9.65 -18.85 -9.53
CA ARG A 92 9.72 -19.88 -8.48
C ARG A 92 10.25 -21.21 -9.00
N LYS A 93 9.86 -21.61 -10.22
CA LYS A 93 10.34 -22.83 -10.90
C LYS A 93 11.84 -22.81 -11.22
N GLU A 94 12.44 -21.63 -11.41
CA GLU A 94 13.88 -21.50 -11.65
C GLU A 94 14.68 -21.57 -10.34
N LYS A 95 14.18 -20.95 -9.26
CA LYS A 95 14.81 -21.06 -7.93
C LYS A 95 14.83 -22.49 -7.39
N GLU A 96 13.82 -23.30 -7.69
CA GLU A 96 13.79 -24.73 -7.32
C GLU A 96 14.81 -25.58 -8.10
N LYS A 97 15.27 -25.13 -9.26
CA LYS A 97 16.30 -25.82 -10.07
C LYS A 97 17.73 -25.35 -9.78
N GLY A 98 17.88 -24.21 -9.11
CA GLY A 98 19.16 -23.57 -8.77
C GLY A 98 19.54 -23.71 -7.31
N GLY A 99 19.21 -24.83 -6.66
CA GLY A 99 19.76 -25.16 -5.34
C GLY A 99 21.28 -25.29 -5.44
N PHE A 100 22.00 -24.26 -5.01
CA PHE A 100 23.43 -24.34 -4.72
C PHE A 100 23.61 -25.40 -3.63
N SER A 101 23.96 -26.61 -4.03
CA SER A 101 24.76 -27.55 -3.23
C SER A 101 26.23 -27.27 -3.47
#